data_AF-A0AB73C379-F1
#
_entry.id   AF-A0AB73C379-F1
#
_cell.length_a   1.000
_cell.length_b   1.000
_cell.length_c   1.000
_cell.angle_alpha   90.00
_cell.angle_beta   90.00
_cell.angle_gamma   90.00
#
_symmetry.space_group_name_H-M   'P 1'
#
loop_
_entity.id
_entity.type
_entity.pdbx_description
1 polymer ?
#
loop_
_entity_poly.entity_id
_entity_poly.type
_entity_poly.pdbx_seq_one_letter_code
_entity_poly.pdbx_strand_id
1 'polypeptide(L)'
;MNKYPVTIFVLISPEKDCLSAYTNNFEAEQDLKTRNAQFGYGYSIEPVSLTTTRSFYERLKHFFETKVEKQDVIEVKTVETRGEKI
;
A
#
# COMPACT_ATOMS: atom_id res chain seq x y z
N MET A 1 4.87 -21.66 -12.72
CA MET A 1 4.43 -21.14 -11.41
C MET A 1 3.51 -19.96 -11.69
N ASN A 2 2.20 -20.09 -11.41
CA ASN A 2 1.22 -19.05 -11.78
C ASN A 2 1.46 -17.78 -10.93
N LYS A 3 1.67 -16.65 -11.60
CA LYS A 3 1.81 -15.33 -10.97
C LYS A 3 0.46 -14.63 -11.02
N TYR A 4 -0.02 -14.16 -9.88
CA TYR A 4 -1.29 -13.45 -9.76
C TYR A 4 -0.97 -11.96 -9.57
N PRO A 5 -1.40 -11.08 -10.48
CA PRO A 5 -1.15 -9.65 -10.33
C PRO A 5 -2.07 -9.07 -9.25
N VAL A 6 -1.51 -8.19 -8.42
CA VAL A 6 -2.24 -7.38 -7.44
C VAL A 6 -1.80 -5.94 -7.62
N THR A 7 -2.74 -5.02 -7.73
CA THR A 7 -2.45 -3.58 -7.76
C THR A 7 -2.53 -3.02 -6.35
N ILE A 8 -1.49 -2.30 -5.95
CA ILE A 8 -1.43 -1.55 -4.69
C ILE A 8 -1.26 -0.07 -5.04
N PHE A 9 -1.99 0.80 -4.37
CA PHE A 9 -1.92 2.24 -4.54
C PHE A 9 -0.99 2.81 -3.48
N VAL A 10 0.10 3.45 -3.89
CA VAL A 10 1.14 3.95 -2.98
C VAL A 10 1.02 5.45 -2.87
N LEU A 11 0.92 5.97 -1.64
CA LEU A 11 1.00 7.40 -1.37
C LEU A 11 2.47 7.81 -1.27
N ILE A 12 2.87 8.76 -2.10
CA ILE A 12 4.23 9.26 -2.22
C ILE A 12 4.28 10.72 -1.75
N SER A 13 5.29 11.04 -0.95
CA SER A 13 5.54 12.40 -0.47
C SER A 13 6.13 13.30 -1.57
N PRO A 14 6.13 14.63 -1.38
CA PRO A 14 6.84 15.56 -2.28
C PRO A 14 8.34 15.23 -2.45
N GLU A 15 8.97 14.68 -1.42
CA GLU A 15 10.38 14.23 -1.42
C GLU A 15 10.59 12.89 -2.14
N LYS A 16 9.51 12.29 -2.66
CA LYS A 16 9.47 10.97 -3.32
C LYS A 16 9.61 9.78 -2.37
N ASP A 17 9.34 9.97 -1.08
CA ASP A 17 9.31 8.88 -0.13
C ASP A 17 7.96 8.17 -0.16
N CYS A 18 7.99 6.83 -0.08
CA CYS A 18 6.81 6.01 0.08
C CYS A 18 6.31 6.11 1.52
N LEU A 19 5.12 6.68 1.72
CA LEU A 19 4.55 6.90 3.04
C LEU A 19 3.58 5.79 3.46
N SER A 20 2.75 5.33 2.52
CA SER A 20 1.66 4.40 2.82
C SER A 20 1.23 3.65 1.56
N ALA A 21 0.61 2.48 1.73
CA ALA A 21 0.20 1.62 0.64
C ALA A 21 -1.21 1.05 0.91
N TYR A 22 -2.04 1.03 -0.13
CA TYR A 22 -3.46 0.68 -0.05
C TYR A 22 -3.82 -0.38 -1.07
N THR A 23 -4.67 -1.33 -0.70
CA THR A 23 -5.25 -2.32 -1.62
C THR A 23 -6.43 -1.74 -2.42
N ASN A 24 -6.88 -0.54 -2.07
CA ASN A 24 -8.03 0.15 -2.66
C ASN A 24 -7.69 1.61 -2.98
N ASN A 25 -8.04 2.07 -4.19
CA ASN A 25 -7.79 3.45 -4.63
C ASN A 25 -8.59 4.48 -3.81
N PHE A 26 -9.81 4.12 -3.38
CA PHE A 26 -10.68 5.06 -2.67
C PHE A 26 -10.07 5.53 -1.34
N GLU A 27 -9.49 4.61 -0.57
CA GLU A 27 -8.84 4.93 0.70
C GLU A 27 -7.57 5.75 0.48
N ALA A 28 -6.78 5.39 -0.54
CA ALA A 28 -5.59 6.15 -0.93
C ALA A 28 -5.94 7.61 -1.27
N GLU A 29 -6.99 7.82 -2.07
CA GLU A 29 -7.47 9.16 -2.47
C GLU A 29 -7.99 9.98 -1.28
N GLN A 30 -8.58 9.34 -0.27
CA GLN A 30 -8.99 10.04 0.95
C GLN A 30 -7.78 10.52 1.76
N ASP A 31 -6.75 9.68 1.92
CA ASP A 31 -5.53 10.11 2.62
C ASP A 31 -4.80 11.20 1.82
N LEU A 32 -4.68 11.06 0.51
CA LEU A 32 -4.09 12.09 -0.37
C LEU A 32 -4.75 13.47 -0.17
N LYS A 33 -6.08 13.51 -0.16
CA LYS A 33 -6.83 14.76 0.10
C LYS A 33 -6.53 15.33 1.47
N THR A 34 -6.49 14.47 2.49
CA THR A 34 -6.22 14.87 3.87
C THR A 34 -4.80 15.44 4.00
N ARG A 35 -3.81 14.77 3.41
CA ARG A 35 -2.40 15.19 3.40
C ARG A 35 -2.22 16.52 2.67
N ASN A 36 -2.80 16.65 1.49
CA ASN A 36 -2.70 17.88 0.71
C ASN A 36 -3.39 19.06 1.41
N ALA A 37 -4.46 18.82 2.17
CA ALA A 37 -5.12 19.83 2.98
C ALA A 37 -4.30 20.24 4.23
N GLN A 38 -3.59 19.29 4.84
CA GLN A 38 -2.83 19.52 6.08
C GLN A 38 -1.43 20.08 5.86
N PHE A 39 -0.72 19.57 4.84
CA PHE A 39 0.72 19.81 4.65
C PHE A 39 1.03 20.55 3.34
N GLY A 40 0.01 20.91 2.55
CA GLY A 40 0.18 21.52 1.24
C GLY A 40 0.36 20.49 0.12
N TYR A 41 0.60 20.98 -1.10
CA TYR A 41 0.59 20.17 -2.32
C TYR A 41 1.88 19.34 -2.50
N GLY A 42 1.83 18.37 -3.41
CA GLY A 42 3.00 17.60 -3.87
C GLY A 42 2.96 16.13 -3.47
N TYR A 43 2.02 15.73 -2.62
CA TYR A 43 1.69 14.33 -2.43
C TYR A 43 1.02 13.77 -3.68
N SER A 44 1.25 12.49 -3.97
CA SER A 44 0.67 11.81 -5.13
C SER A 44 0.39 10.34 -4.84
N ILE A 45 -0.45 9.73 -5.66
CA ILE A 45 -0.71 8.29 -5.61
C ILE A 45 -0.15 7.65 -6.87
N GLU A 46 0.62 6.58 -6.71
CA GLU A 46 1.10 5.75 -7.81
C GLU A 46 0.59 4.31 -7.69
N PRO A 47 -0.08 3.76 -8.72
CA PRO A 47 -0.45 2.36 -8.74
C PRO A 47 0.77 1.49 -9.07
N VAL A 48 1.08 0.54 -8.18
CA VAL A 48 2.16 -0.44 -8.33
C VAL A 48 1.56 -1.82 -8.54
N SER A 49 1.92 -2.46 -9.66
CA SER A 49 1.54 -3.85 -9.92
C SER A 49 2.57 -4.79 -9.31
N LEU A 50 2.14 -5.57 -8.33
CA LEU A 50 2.95 -6.61 -7.70
C LEU A 50 2.53 -7.98 -8.25
N THR A 51 3.48 -8.90 -8.32
CA THR A 51 3.18 -10.30 -8.62
C THR A 51 3.27 -11.13 -7.36
N THR A 52 2.24 -11.92 -7.09
CA THR A 52 2.19 -12.80 -5.93
C THR A 52 1.92 -14.25 -6.33
N THR A 53 2.11 -15.15 -5.37
CA THR A 53 1.79 -16.57 -5.53
C THR A 53 0.29 -16.79 -5.45
N ARG A 54 -0.20 -17.88 -6.05
CA ARG A 54 -1.61 -18.29 -5.96
C ARG A 54 -2.13 -18.33 -4.52
N SER A 55 -1.38 -18.97 -3.64
CA SER A 55 -1.78 -19.18 -2.24
C SER A 55 -1.90 -17.86 -1.48
N PHE A 56 -1.06 -16.87 -1.79
CA PHE A 56 -1.18 -15.55 -1.18
C PHE A 56 -2.38 -14.77 -1.72
N TYR A 57 -2.62 -14.83 -3.03
CA TYR A 57 -3.80 -14.22 -3.66
C TYR A 57 -5.11 -14.81 -3.12
N GLU A 58 -5.20 -16.14 -3.00
CA GLU A 58 -6.38 -16.82 -2.46
C GLU A 58 -6.61 -16.49 -0.97
N ARG A 59 -5.55 -16.32 -0.17
CA ARG A 59 -5.68 -15.83 1.21
C ARG A 59 -6.22 -14.40 1.28
N LEU A 60 -5.68 -13.48 0.47
CA LEU A 60 -6.20 -12.10 0.40
C LEU A 60 -7.68 -12.10 0.02
N LYS A 61 -8.04 -12.87 -1.01
CA LYS A 61 -9.43 -13.02 -1.45
C LYS A 61 -10.31 -13.52 -0.31
N HIS A 62 -9.88 -14.55 0.42
CA HIS A 62 -10.63 -15.08 1.56
C HIS A 62 -10.83 -14.04 2.68
N PHE A 63 -9.79 -13.29 3.05
CA PHE A 63 -9.89 -12.21 4.04
C PHE A 63 -10.94 -11.17 3.63
N PHE A 64 -10.89 -10.67 2.40
CA PHE A 64 -11.82 -9.63 1.95
C PHE A 64 -13.24 -10.14 1.63
N GLU A 65 -13.41 -11.42 1.29
CA GLU A 65 -14.74 -12.03 1.10
C GLU A 65 -15.42 -12.38 2.43
N THR A 66 -14.66 -12.57 3.52
CA THR A 66 -15.19 -12.83 4.86
C THR A 66 -15.25 -11.55 5.70
N LYS A 67 -16.32 -10.78 5.50
CA LYS A 67 -16.78 -9.65 6.35
C LYS A 67 -15.81 -8.46 6.49
N VAL A 68 -16.16 -7.40 5.77
CA VAL A 68 -15.71 -6.02 6.03
C VAL A 68 -16.40 -5.50 7.31
N GLU A 69 -15.87 -5.86 8.47
CA GLU A 69 -16.19 -5.20 9.74
C GLU A 69 -14.88 -4.71 10.38
N LYS A 70 -14.47 -3.50 9.97
CA LYS A 70 -13.32 -2.67 10.40
C LYS A 70 -12.16 -2.61 9.39
N GLN A 71 -11.68 -1.38 9.19
CA GLN A 71 -10.61 -1.01 8.27
C GLN A 71 -9.34 -1.81 8.58
N ASP A 72 -8.91 -2.63 7.63
CA ASP A 72 -7.65 -3.37 7.71
C ASP A 72 -6.50 -2.43 7.29
N VAL A 73 -5.79 -1.89 8.28
CA VAL A 73 -4.56 -1.12 8.04
C VAL A 73 -3.39 -2.12 7.93
N ILE A 74 -2.72 -2.15 6.78
CA ILE A 74 -1.45 -2.88 6.65
C ILE A 74 -0.35 -2.04 7.28
N GLU A 75 -0.04 -2.29 8.55
CA GLU A 75 1.13 -1.70 9.20
C GLU A 75 2.41 -2.31 8.64
N VAL A 76 3.13 -1.55 7.81
CA VAL A 76 4.48 -1.92 7.36
C VAL A 76 5.48 -1.39 8.38
N LYS A 77 6.12 -2.29 9.14
CA LYS A 77 7.32 -1.93 9.90
C LYS A 77 8.49 -1.80 8.94
N THR A 78 8.95 -0.57 8.70
CA THR A 78 10.22 -0.32 8.01
C THR A 78 11.34 -0.86 8.90
N VAL A 79 11.93 -2.01 8.53
CA VAL A 79 13.14 -2.49 9.18
C VAL A 79 14.31 -1.75 8.53
N GLU A 80 14.91 -0.80 9.25
CA GLU A 80 16.18 -0.22 8.86
C GLU A 80 17.23 -1.33 8.80
N THR A 81 17.59 -1.79 7.61
CA THR A 81 18.79 -2.61 7.43
C THR A 81 20.00 -1.71 7.67
N ARG A 82 20.52 -1.72 8.90
CA ARG A 82 21.86 -1.20 9.19
C ARG A 82 22.84 -1.97 8.29
N GLY A 83 23.42 -1.25 7.32
CA GLY A 83 24.47 -1.79 6.48
C GLY A 83 25.66 -2.22 7.35
N GLU A 84 25.90 -3.53 7.42
CA GLU A 84 27.20 -4.04 7.84
C GLU A 84 28.20 -3.74 6.72
N LYS A 85 29.14 -2.83 7.00
CA LYS A 85 30.35 -2.70 6.19
C LYS A 85 31.22 -3.93 6.47
N ILE A 86 31.50 -4.68 5.40
CA ILE A 86 32.58 -5.67 5.33
C ILE A 86 33.91 -4.93 5.29
#